data_AF-A0A8J9UHU7-F1
#
_entry.id   AF-A0A8J9UHU7-F1
#
_cell.length_a   1.000
_cell.length_b   1.000
_cell.length_c   1.000
_cell.angle_alpha   90.00
_cell.angle_beta   90.00
_cell.angle_gamma   90.00
#
_symmetry.space_group_name_H-M   'P 1'
#
loop_
_entity.id
_entity.type
_entity.pdbx_description
1 polymer ?
#
loop_
_entity_poly.entity_id
_entity_poly.type
_entity_poly.pdbx_seq_one_letter_code
_entity_poly.pdbx_strand_id
1 'polypeptide(L)'
;MAGTEIITNSESNDQFFEGVEKLIEIWFTPVKHADLRKITRQQWENVLKIVRCEIISFTQSEQVDAYVLSESSMFVSRRRWILKTCGKTTPLRCLRAVLQLAQEAAGHSRVQNVFYSRREFARPTAQLKPHDNFDSEVELLDSFFGDGRAYIMGPEKDCWYLYTLLPLEGTVDALEKEQQESVGCGTSEPDQTIEILMSDLDPEVMDIFTRASSSNAAEATKASGIDKLIPGMAIDDYLFDPCGYSMNGVAKDGCYMTIHITPEAQCSYVSFESNVACASYEALVARVLAAFRPARFLVTVFTTPDSPSADASRQLKKFSLNSYEQKDAQHCRFSGYELHYALYAKFPS
;
A
#
# COMPACT_ATOMS: atom_id res chain seq x y z
N MET A 1 23.73 47.56 -24.63
CA MET A 1 23.16 47.56 -23.27
C MET A 1 21.86 46.80 -23.32
N ALA A 2 21.87 45.55 -22.87
CA ALA A 2 20.69 44.74 -22.65
C ALA A 2 20.81 44.22 -21.22
N GLY A 3 19.83 44.57 -20.39
CA GLY A 3 19.84 44.36 -18.95
C GLY A 3 19.71 42.90 -18.60
N THR A 4 20.54 42.47 -17.65
CA THR A 4 20.46 41.18 -16.97
C THR A 4 19.35 41.26 -15.92
N GLU A 5 18.24 40.55 -16.12
CA GLU A 5 17.27 40.30 -15.05
C GLU A 5 17.76 39.13 -14.21
N ILE A 6 18.21 39.45 -12.99
CA ILE A 6 18.46 38.50 -11.92
C ILE A 6 17.09 38.19 -11.31
N ILE A 7 16.55 37.01 -11.61
CA ILE A 7 15.37 36.50 -10.91
C ILE A 7 15.84 36.10 -9.51
N THR A 8 15.55 36.97 -8.54
CA THR A 8 15.67 36.66 -7.11
C THR A 8 14.60 35.63 -6.76
N ASN A 9 14.99 34.36 -6.64
CA ASN A 9 14.16 33.33 -6.02
C ASN A 9 14.00 33.64 -4.52
N SER A 10 12.92 34.36 -4.20
CA SER A 10 12.30 34.34 -2.88
C SER A 10 11.02 33.51 -2.97
N GLU A 11 11.14 32.22 -3.26
CA GLU A 11 10.06 31.28 -3.03
C GLU A 11 10.25 30.68 -1.63
N SER A 12 9.22 30.83 -0.82
CA SER A 12 9.11 30.32 0.55
C SER A 12 9.58 28.88 0.68
N ASN A 13 10.41 28.63 1.70
CA ASN A 13 10.91 27.34 2.20
C ASN A 13 9.78 26.42 2.75
N ASP A 14 8.64 26.32 2.07
CA ASP A 14 7.53 25.43 2.45
C ASP A 14 7.67 24.10 1.71
N GLN A 15 8.71 23.33 2.06
CA GLN A 15 9.01 22.03 1.47
C GLN A 15 8.02 20.99 2.03
N PHE A 16 6.81 20.98 1.47
CA PHE A 16 5.79 19.99 1.78
C PHE A 16 5.97 18.73 0.92
N PHE A 17 5.95 17.58 1.57
CA PHE A 17 5.91 16.27 0.92
C PHE A 17 4.59 15.57 1.25
N GLU A 18 3.95 14.99 0.23
CA GLU A 18 2.72 14.22 0.44
C GLU A 18 3.08 12.78 0.84
N GLY A 19 3.10 12.49 2.14
CA GLY A 19 3.35 11.14 2.63
C GLY A 19 2.22 10.15 2.35
N VAL A 20 0.99 10.63 2.10
CA VAL A 20 -0.17 9.79 1.80
C VAL A 20 0.05 9.02 0.50
N GLU A 21 -0.08 7.71 0.60
CA GLU A 21 0.22 6.78 -0.48
C GLU A 21 -0.99 6.50 -1.36
N LYS A 22 -0.68 6.14 -2.59
CA LYS A 22 -1.57 5.58 -3.60
C LYS A 22 -1.18 4.12 -3.79
N LEU A 23 -2.09 3.21 -3.49
CA LEU A 23 -1.87 1.77 -3.56
C LEU A 23 -2.70 1.18 -4.70
N ILE A 24 -2.05 0.49 -5.62
CA ILE A 24 -2.74 -0.37 -6.59
C ILE A 24 -2.26 -1.80 -6.47
N GLU A 25 -3.23 -2.70 -6.37
CA GLU A 25 -3.04 -4.14 -6.33
C GLU A 25 -3.86 -4.79 -7.45
N ILE A 26 -3.22 -5.63 -8.25
CA ILE A 26 -3.85 -6.36 -9.36
C ILE A 26 -3.57 -7.85 -9.20
N TRP A 27 -4.65 -8.62 -9.19
CA TRP A 27 -4.61 -10.07 -9.29
C TRP A 27 -4.97 -10.49 -10.71
N PHE A 28 -4.15 -11.33 -11.31
CA PHE A 28 -4.43 -11.95 -12.60
C PHE A 28 -5.08 -13.32 -12.42
N THR A 29 -5.77 -13.87 -13.42
CA THR A 29 -6.34 -15.22 -13.31
C THR A 29 -5.25 -16.29 -13.24
N PRO A 30 -5.50 -17.44 -12.57
CA PRO A 30 -4.49 -18.48 -12.43
C PRO A 30 -4.24 -19.16 -13.78
N VAL A 31 -2.98 -19.19 -14.23
CA VAL A 31 -2.57 -19.90 -15.44
C VAL A 31 -1.31 -20.71 -15.14
N LYS A 32 -1.31 -22.00 -15.49
CA LYS A 32 -0.31 -23.01 -15.07
C LYS A 32 1.14 -22.63 -15.37
N HIS A 33 1.39 -21.88 -16.44
CA HIS A 33 2.74 -21.46 -16.84
C HIS A 33 2.98 -19.96 -16.72
N ALA A 34 1.98 -19.20 -16.26
CA ALA A 34 2.12 -17.77 -16.07
C ALA A 34 2.76 -17.43 -14.73
N ASP A 35 3.64 -16.43 -14.74
CA ASP A 35 4.35 -15.93 -13.57
C ASP A 35 4.86 -14.50 -13.84
N LEU A 36 4.33 -13.50 -13.12
CA LEU A 36 4.73 -12.09 -13.26
C LEU A 36 6.22 -11.86 -12.95
N ARG A 37 6.85 -12.73 -12.15
CA ARG A 37 8.29 -12.64 -11.81
C ARG A 37 9.20 -12.96 -13.00
N LYS A 38 8.65 -13.39 -14.14
CA LYS A 38 9.38 -13.50 -15.41
C LYS A 38 9.65 -12.13 -16.04
N ILE A 39 8.91 -11.09 -15.66
CA ILE A 39 9.15 -9.73 -16.12
C ILE A 39 10.50 -9.28 -15.55
N THR A 40 11.41 -8.91 -16.44
CA THR A 40 12.78 -8.57 -16.06
C THR A 40 12.84 -7.25 -15.29
N ARG A 41 13.86 -7.11 -14.44
CA ARG A 41 14.15 -5.83 -13.76
C ARG A 41 14.18 -4.64 -14.73
N GLN A 42 14.79 -4.80 -15.90
CA GLN A 42 14.86 -3.71 -16.88
C GLN A 42 13.47 -3.29 -17.41
N GLN A 43 12.56 -4.25 -17.59
CA GLN A 43 11.18 -3.95 -17.96
C GLN A 43 10.46 -3.23 -16.83
N TRP A 44 10.65 -3.64 -15.58
CA TRP A 44 10.10 -2.93 -14.42
C TRP A 44 10.64 -1.52 -14.28
N GLU A 45 11.94 -1.29 -14.47
CA GLU A 45 12.53 0.05 -14.47
C GLU A 45 11.91 0.94 -15.57
N ASN A 46 11.58 0.38 -16.74
CA ASN A 46 10.90 1.13 -17.79
C ASN A 46 9.46 1.50 -17.42
N VAL A 47 8.74 0.62 -16.72
CA VAL A 47 7.41 0.91 -16.16
C VAL A 47 7.49 1.99 -15.10
N LEU A 48 8.43 1.88 -14.15
CA LEU A 48 8.57 2.79 -13.02
C LEU A 48 8.98 4.21 -13.46
N LYS A 49 9.75 4.34 -14.55
CA LYS A 49 10.03 5.64 -15.19
C LYS A 49 8.77 6.40 -15.61
N ILE A 50 7.69 5.71 -16.01
CA ILE A 50 6.41 6.34 -16.39
C ILE A 50 5.83 7.11 -15.21
N VAL A 51 6.02 6.59 -13.99
CA VAL A 51 5.43 7.12 -12.76
C VAL A 51 6.44 7.88 -11.89
N ARG A 52 7.65 8.10 -12.43
CA ARG A 52 8.78 8.82 -11.80
C ARG A 52 9.32 8.15 -10.54
N CYS A 53 9.34 6.82 -10.53
CA CYS A 53 9.98 6.04 -9.49
C CYS A 53 11.23 5.34 -10.02
N GLU A 54 12.20 5.13 -9.13
CA GLU A 54 13.40 4.34 -9.40
C GLU A 54 13.52 3.20 -8.39
N ILE A 55 14.10 2.07 -8.81
CA ILE A 55 14.38 0.94 -7.92
C ILE A 55 15.68 1.25 -7.16
N ILE A 56 15.58 1.37 -5.83
CA ILE A 56 16.73 1.59 -4.95
C ILE A 56 17.38 0.25 -4.62
N SER A 57 16.59 -0.68 -4.11
CA SER A 57 17.06 -1.99 -3.66
C SER A 57 16.02 -3.06 -3.96
N PHE A 58 16.43 -4.31 -3.78
CA PHE A 58 15.66 -5.48 -4.14
C PHE A 58 15.95 -6.61 -3.16
N THR A 59 14.88 -7.27 -2.71
CA THR A 59 14.94 -8.52 -1.96
C THR A 59 13.88 -9.47 -2.50
N GLN A 60 14.02 -10.76 -2.22
CA GLN A 60 13.08 -11.77 -2.69
C GLN A 60 12.94 -12.92 -1.69
N SER A 61 11.78 -13.56 -1.74
CA SER A 61 11.53 -14.87 -1.15
C SER A 61 11.24 -15.89 -2.25
N GLU A 62 10.81 -17.10 -1.87
CA GLU A 62 10.43 -18.13 -2.84
C GLU A 62 9.17 -17.74 -3.65
N GLN A 63 8.34 -16.83 -3.12
CA GLN A 63 7.04 -16.51 -3.69
C GLN A 63 6.88 -15.03 -4.10
N VAL A 64 7.68 -14.12 -3.53
CA VAL A 64 7.52 -12.68 -3.69
C VAL A 64 8.86 -12.01 -3.97
N ASP A 65 8.88 -11.21 -5.02
CA ASP A 65 9.92 -10.24 -5.35
C ASP A 65 9.49 -8.88 -4.76
N ALA A 66 10.37 -8.24 -3.99
CA ALA A 66 10.10 -6.96 -3.34
C ALA A 66 11.14 -5.90 -3.71
N TYR A 67 10.68 -4.72 -4.09
CA TYR A 67 11.50 -3.62 -4.58
C TYR A 67 11.25 -2.39 -3.71
N VAL A 68 12.30 -1.89 -3.04
CA VAL A 68 12.24 -0.57 -2.40
C VAL A 68 12.42 0.47 -3.49
N LEU A 69 11.50 1.43 -3.56
CA LEU A 69 11.49 2.48 -4.56
C LEU A 69 11.93 3.82 -3.96
N SER A 70 12.31 4.75 -4.83
CA SER A 70 12.55 6.16 -4.45
C SER A 70 11.36 6.83 -3.78
N GLU A 71 10.15 6.36 -4.04
CA GLU A 71 8.88 6.95 -3.59
C GLU A 71 7.91 5.86 -3.09
N SER A 72 8.37 4.89 -2.29
CA SER A 72 7.61 3.76 -1.63
C SER A 72 8.07 2.35 -2.06
N SER A 73 7.19 1.45 -2.52
CA SER A 73 7.48 0.02 -2.73
C SER A 73 6.71 -0.65 -3.88
N MET A 74 7.27 -1.72 -4.43
CA MET A 74 6.59 -2.61 -5.39
C MET A 74 6.80 -4.08 -5.01
N PHE A 75 5.74 -4.89 -5.08
CA PHE A 75 5.78 -6.33 -4.85
C PHE A 75 5.26 -7.09 -6.06
N VAL A 76 5.96 -8.15 -6.44
CA VAL A 76 5.60 -9.02 -7.57
C VAL A 76 5.60 -10.47 -7.09
N SER A 77 4.43 -11.07 -7.03
CA SER A 77 4.30 -12.51 -6.85
C SER A 77 3.95 -13.17 -8.18
N ARG A 78 3.71 -14.48 -8.17
CA ARG A 78 3.33 -15.21 -9.38
C ARG A 78 2.16 -14.58 -10.15
N ARG A 79 1.12 -14.14 -9.46
CA ARG A 79 -0.15 -13.67 -10.04
C ARG A 79 -0.68 -12.37 -9.43
N ARG A 80 0.04 -11.79 -8.47
CA ARG A 80 -0.29 -10.52 -7.81
C ARG A 80 0.82 -9.51 -8.06
N TRP A 81 0.43 -8.31 -8.47
CA TRP A 81 1.30 -7.15 -8.57
C TRP A 81 0.77 -6.06 -7.65
N ILE A 82 1.63 -5.50 -6.82
CA ILE A 82 1.33 -4.38 -5.92
C ILE A 82 2.31 -3.26 -6.23
N LEU A 83 1.80 -2.05 -6.43
CA LEU A 83 2.59 -0.83 -6.49
C LEU A 83 2.02 0.19 -5.52
N LYS A 84 2.85 0.60 -4.57
CA LYS A 84 2.57 1.67 -3.62
C LYS A 84 3.49 2.84 -3.91
N THR A 85 2.94 4.04 -4.00
CA THR A 85 3.70 5.26 -4.31
C THR A 85 3.22 6.47 -3.52
N CYS A 86 4.11 7.36 -3.13
CA CYS A 86 3.81 8.60 -2.39
C CYS A 86 4.19 9.86 -3.20
N GLY A 87 4.11 11.04 -2.57
CA GLY A 87 4.40 12.32 -3.20
C GLY A 87 3.40 12.66 -4.33
N LYS A 88 3.93 13.14 -5.45
CA LYS A 88 3.16 13.53 -6.65
C LYS A 88 3.26 12.50 -7.78
N THR A 89 3.70 11.28 -7.46
CA THR A 89 3.73 10.16 -8.39
C THR A 89 2.33 9.84 -8.92
N THR A 90 2.28 9.16 -10.06
CA THR A 90 1.02 8.92 -10.80
C THR A 90 0.85 7.44 -11.16
N PRO A 91 0.75 6.53 -10.17
CA PRO A 91 0.85 5.08 -10.36
C PRO A 91 -0.13 4.53 -11.41
N LEU A 92 -1.33 5.09 -11.54
CA LEU A 92 -2.32 4.62 -12.52
C LEU A 92 -1.89 4.84 -13.98
N ARG A 93 -0.93 5.73 -14.25
CA ARG A 93 -0.42 5.97 -15.61
C ARG A 93 0.38 4.80 -16.18
N CYS A 94 0.92 3.91 -15.33
CA CYS A 94 1.67 2.75 -15.81
C CYS A 94 0.80 1.54 -16.16
N LEU A 95 -0.50 1.57 -15.87
CA LEU A 95 -1.41 0.41 -16.00
C LEU A 95 -1.34 -0.26 -17.37
N ARG A 96 -1.38 0.53 -18.46
CA ARG A 96 -1.29 -0.03 -19.82
C ARG A 96 -0.01 -0.84 -20.01
N ALA A 97 1.12 -0.34 -19.53
CA ALA A 97 2.41 -1.02 -19.67
C ALA A 97 2.48 -2.29 -18.80
N VAL A 98 1.94 -2.23 -17.58
CA VAL A 98 1.87 -3.39 -16.67
C VAL A 98 1.00 -4.50 -17.27
N LEU A 99 -0.20 -4.17 -17.76
CA LEU A 99 -1.11 -5.15 -18.38
C LEU A 99 -0.50 -5.77 -19.64
N GLN A 100 0.20 -4.98 -20.45
CA GLN A 100 0.90 -5.49 -21.64
C GLN A 100 2.02 -6.48 -21.25
N LEU A 101 2.86 -6.12 -20.27
CA LEU A 101 3.93 -7.01 -19.79
C LEU A 101 3.38 -8.28 -19.14
N ALA A 102 2.28 -8.16 -18.39
CA ALA A 102 1.61 -9.31 -17.80
C ALA A 102 1.17 -10.30 -18.87
N GLN A 103 0.65 -9.82 -20.01
CA GLN A 103 0.25 -10.66 -21.13
C GLN A 103 1.45 -11.23 -21.90
N GLU A 104 2.36 -10.37 -22.35
CA GLU A 104 3.41 -10.73 -23.30
C GLU A 104 4.57 -11.48 -22.66
N ALA A 105 5.00 -11.05 -21.48
CA ALA A 105 6.18 -11.60 -20.80
C ALA A 105 5.83 -12.62 -19.71
N ALA A 106 4.72 -12.39 -18.99
CA ALA A 106 4.31 -13.25 -17.87
C ALA A 106 3.24 -14.28 -18.23
N GLY A 107 2.52 -14.15 -19.34
CA GLY A 107 1.50 -15.10 -19.79
C GLY A 107 0.13 -14.96 -19.11
N HIS A 108 -0.16 -13.84 -18.46
CA HIS A 108 -1.46 -13.52 -17.87
C HIS A 108 -2.31 -12.66 -18.82
N SER A 109 -3.39 -13.23 -19.36
CA SER A 109 -4.27 -12.53 -20.31
C SER A 109 -5.49 -11.86 -19.68
N ARG A 110 -5.84 -12.22 -18.44
CA ARG A 110 -7.06 -11.74 -17.76
C ARG A 110 -6.74 -11.28 -16.35
N VAL A 111 -7.31 -10.14 -15.99
CA VAL A 111 -7.35 -9.62 -14.62
C VAL A 111 -8.52 -10.28 -13.89
N GLN A 112 -8.27 -10.71 -12.66
CA GLN A 112 -9.26 -11.27 -11.76
C GLN A 112 -9.82 -10.18 -10.84
N ASN A 113 -8.95 -9.51 -10.07
CA ASN A 113 -9.33 -8.45 -9.15
C ASN A 113 -8.39 -7.25 -9.30
N VAL A 114 -8.92 -6.07 -9.03
CA VAL A 114 -8.15 -4.82 -8.88
C VAL A 114 -8.60 -4.16 -7.60
N PHE A 115 -7.66 -3.69 -6.80
CA PHE A 115 -7.91 -2.81 -5.68
C PHE A 115 -7.04 -1.58 -5.86
N TYR A 116 -7.67 -0.42 -5.94
CA TYR A 116 -6.97 0.86 -5.88
C TYR A 116 -7.47 1.61 -4.65
N SER A 117 -6.56 1.99 -3.77
CA SER A 117 -6.92 2.67 -2.54
C SER A 117 -5.95 3.78 -2.16
N ARG A 118 -6.46 4.73 -1.39
CA ARG A 118 -5.67 5.77 -0.74
C ARG A 118 -6.47 6.47 0.36
N ARG A 119 -5.78 7.06 1.32
CA ARG A 119 -6.39 8.05 2.23
C ARG A 119 -6.61 9.38 1.49
N GLU A 120 -7.46 10.23 2.05
CA GLU A 120 -7.51 11.67 1.72
C GLU A 120 -6.10 12.27 1.75
N PHE A 121 -5.72 13.00 0.69
CA PHE A 121 -4.43 13.69 0.61
C PHE A 121 -4.41 14.89 1.56
N ALA A 122 -3.24 15.21 2.13
CA ALA A 122 -3.09 16.43 2.92
C ALA A 122 -3.12 17.69 2.02
N ARG A 123 -2.66 17.62 0.76
CA ARG A 123 -2.84 18.69 -0.24
C ARG A 123 -3.37 18.14 -1.58
N PRO A 124 -4.68 17.84 -1.70
CA PRO A 124 -5.26 17.26 -2.92
C PRO A 124 -5.00 18.09 -4.19
N THR A 125 -5.06 19.42 -4.08
CA THR A 125 -4.83 20.34 -5.21
C THR A 125 -3.40 20.34 -5.74
N ALA A 126 -2.43 19.78 -5.00
CA ALA A 126 -1.04 19.66 -5.43
C ALA A 126 -0.77 18.38 -6.23
N GLN A 127 -1.74 17.46 -6.30
CA GLN A 127 -1.62 16.20 -7.02
C GLN A 127 -1.78 16.40 -8.53
N LEU A 128 -1.12 15.53 -9.29
CA LEU A 128 -1.17 15.56 -10.75
C LEU A 128 -2.29 14.65 -11.26
N LYS A 129 -2.99 15.08 -12.32
CA LYS A 129 -3.95 14.21 -13.02
C LYS A 129 -3.33 12.85 -13.34
N PRO A 130 -4.07 11.73 -13.17
CA PRO A 130 -5.49 11.63 -12.80
C PRO A 130 -5.78 11.71 -11.29
N HIS A 131 -4.76 11.94 -10.45
CA HIS A 131 -4.84 11.83 -8.99
C HIS A 131 -5.25 13.12 -8.28
N ASP A 132 -5.76 14.09 -9.01
CA ASP A 132 -6.24 15.38 -8.49
C ASP A 132 -7.57 15.25 -7.73
N ASN A 133 -8.35 14.20 -7.99
CA ASN A 133 -9.57 13.85 -7.26
C ASN A 133 -9.92 12.37 -7.50
N PHE A 134 -10.78 11.80 -6.66
CA PHE A 134 -11.11 10.38 -6.74
C PHE A 134 -11.93 10.03 -8.00
N ASP A 135 -12.84 10.89 -8.45
CA ASP A 135 -13.64 10.63 -9.66
C ASP A 135 -12.77 10.47 -10.91
N SER A 136 -11.70 11.26 -11.03
CA SER A 136 -10.73 11.16 -12.13
C SER A 136 -9.91 9.87 -12.08
N GLU A 137 -9.62 9.36 -10.89
CA GLU A 137 -8.95 8.06 -10.70
C GLU A 137 -9.88 6.91 -11.10
N VAL A 138 -11.15 6.98 -10.70
CA VAL A 138 -12.21 6.02 -11.06
C VAL A 138 -12.44 6.02 -12.57
N GLU A 139 -12.60 7.18 -13.21
CA GLU A 139 -12.79 7.29 -14.67
C GLU A 139 -11.65 6.63 -15.45
N LEU A 140 -10.40 6.84 -15.00
CA LEU A 140 -9.26 6.18 -15.63
C LEU A 140 -9.30 4.66 -15.44
N LEU A 141 -9.58 4.18 -14.23
CA LEU A 141 -9.67 2.75 -13.93
C LEU A 141 -10.78 2.07 -14.72
N ASP A 142 -11.96 2.68 -14.81
CA ASP A 142 -13.07 2.17 -15.62
C ASP A 142 -12.74 2.14 -17.11
N SER A 143 -11.88 3.03 -17.60
CA SER A 143 -11.40 2.94 -19.00
C SER A 143 -10.58 1.69 -19.29
N PHE A 144 -10.01 1.04 -18.26
CA PHE A 144 -9.30 -0.23 -18.38
C PHE A 144 -10.19 -1.44 -18.08
N PHE A 145 -11.08 -1.33 -17.08
CA PHE A 145 -11.75 -2.49 -16.49
C PHE A 145 -13.29 -2.50 -16.63
N GLY A 146 -13.90 -1.38 -17.00
CA GLY A 146 -15.35 -1.27 -17.21
C GLY A 146 -16.14 -1.13 -15.92
N ASP A 147 -16.47 -2.26 -15.28
CA ASP A 147 -17.48 -2.34 -14.19
C ASP A 147 -16.84 -2.26 -12.79
N GLY A 148 -16.16 -1.14 -12.52
CA GLY A 148 -15.65 -0.82 -11.20
C GLY A 148 -16.73 -0.42 -10.19
N ARG A 149 -16.36 -0.46 -8.91
CA ARG A 149 -17.09 0.19 -7.81
C ARG A 149 -16.15 1.01 -6.97
N ALA A 150 -16.58 2.25 -6.73
CA ALA A 150 -15.92 3.20 -5.87
C ALA A 150 -16.63 3.27 -4.51
N TYR A 151 -15.86 3.33 -3.44
CA TYR A 151 -16.31 3.44 -2.07
C TYR A 151 -15.50 4.52 -1.35
N ILE A 152 -16.17 5.22 -0.45
CA ILE A 152 -15.58 6.21 0.45
C ILE A 152 -15.94 5.77 1.86
N MET A 153 -14.94 5.56 2.70
CA MET A 153 -15.10 5.13 4.09
C MET A 153 -14.51 6.16 5.04
N GLY A 154 -15.13 6.34 6.18
CA GLY A 154 -14.76 7.36 7.15
C GLY A 154 -15.64 8.62 7.10
N PRO A 155 -15.28 9.64 7.89
CA PRO A 155 -15.97 10.93 7.91
C PRO A 155 -15.70 11.73 6.64
N GLU A 156 -16.37 12.89 6.49
CA GLU A 156 -16.19 13.80 5.34
C GLU A 156 -14.73 14.30 5.17
N LYS A 157 -13.95 14.30 6.26
CA LYS A 157 -12.51 14.57 6.26
C LYS A 157 -11.79 13.35 6.83
N ASP A 158 -10.55 13.10 6.41
CA ASP A 158 -9.79 11.89 6.76
C ASP A 158 -10.43 10.59 6.28
N CYS A 159 -11.14 10.65 5.15
CA CYS A 159 -11.73 9.48 4.54
C CYS A 159 -10.66 8.60 3.85
N TRP A 160 -11.07 7.38 3.51
CA TRP A 160 -10.30 6.42 2.75
C TRP A 160 -11.10 5.98 1.54
N TYR A 161 -10.46 6.07 0.38
CA TYR A 161 -11.02 5.80 -0.92
C TYR A 161 -10.64 4.40 -1.38
N LEU A 162 -11.58 3.69 -1.97
CA LEU A 162 -11.38 2.37 -2.54
C LEU A 162 -12.11 2.24 -3.87
N TYR A 163 -11.39 1.85 -4.91
CA TYR A 163 -11.94 1.31 -6.13
C TYR A 163 -11.66 -0.19 -6.19
N THR A 164 -12.66 -0.99 -6.53
CA THR A 164 -12.51 -2.43 -6.77
C THR A 164 -13.40 -2.90 -7.90
N LEU A 165 -13.03 -3.99 -8.58
CA LEU A 165 -13.91 -4.61 -9.57
C LEU A 165 -15.08 -5.32 -8.90
N LEU A 166 -16.23 -5.30 -9.57
CA LEU A 166 -17.22 -6.34 -9.37
C LEU A 166 -16.75 -7.60 -10.10
N PRO A 167 -16.90 -8.80 -9.52
CA PRO A 167 -17.01 -9.96 -10.37
C PRO A 167 -18.24 -9.73 -11.24
N LEU A 168 -18.05 -9.63 -12.55
CA LEU A 168 -19.12 -9.56 -13.53
C LEU A 168 -20.15 -10.64 -13.20
N GLU A 169 -21.45 -10.32 -13.19
CA GLU A 169 -22.49 -11.34 -13.11
C GLU A 169 -22.24 -12.37 -14.23
N GLY A 170 -22.00 -13.63 -13.85
CA GLY A 170 -21.60 -14.71 -14.75
C GLY A 170 -20.09 -15.00 -14.84
N THR A 171 -19.20 -14.14 -14.34
CA THR A 171 -17.79 -14.53 -14.13
C THR A 171 -17.59 -15.42 -12.93
N VAL A 172 -18.45 -15.36 -11.91
CA VAL A 172 -18.38 -16.33 -10.79
C VAL A 172 -18.68 -17.73 -11.33
N ASP A 173 -19.79 -17.89 -12.07
CA ASP A 173 -20.15 -19.17 -12.71
C ASP A 173 -19.14 -19.60 -13.80
N ALA A 174 -18.56 -18.66 -14.56
CA ALA A 174 -17.55 -18.97 -15.57
C ALA A 174 -16.16 -19.27 -14.99
N LEU A 175 -15.77 -18.62 -13.89
CA LEU A 175 -14.56 -18.93 -13.12
C LEU A 175 -14.72 -20.23 -12.35
N GLU A 176 -15.91 -20.53 -11.82
CA GLU A 176 -16.24 -21.83 -11.23
C GLU A 176 -16.22 -22.94 -12.29
N LYS A 177 -16.72 -22.68 -13.51
CA LYS A 177 -16.58 -23.60 -14.65
C LYS A 177 -15.12 -23.75 -15.13
N GLU A 178 -14.36 -22.67 -15.25
CA GLU A 178 -12.92 -22.73 -15.60
C GLU A 178 -12.09 -23.40 -14.49
N GLN A 179 -12.46 -23.24 -13.22
CA GLN A 179 -11.88 -23.98 -12.08
C GLN A 179 -12.28 -25.46 -12.07
N GLN A 180 -13.48 -25.81 -12.55
CA GLN A 180 -13.93 -27.20 -12.69
C GLN A 180 -13.32 -27.90 -13.90
N GLU A 181 -13.07 -27.18 -15.00
CA GLU A 181 -12.41 -27.72 -16.20
C GLU A 181 -10.88 -27.76 -16.06
N SER A 182 -10.29 -26.92 -15.19
CA SER A 182 -8.90 -27.05 -14.72
C SER A 182 -8.80 -28.05 -13.57
N VAL A 183 -9.08 -29.31 -13.89
CA VAL A 183 -8.96 -30.47 -12.99
C VAL A 183 -7.61 -30.47 -12.25
N GLY A 184 -7.60 -29.96 -11.01
CA GLY A 184 -6.44 -30.08 -10.11
C GLY A 184 -6.36 -29.21 -8.86
N CYS A 185 -6.91 -27.99 -8.78
CA CYS A 185 -6.64 -27.13 -7.61
C CYS A 185 -7.66 -25.98 -7.43
N GLY A 186 -8.92 -26.32 -7.11
CA GLY A 186 -9.99 -25.36 -6.83
C GLY A 186 -10.19 -25.12 -5.34
N THR A 187 -9.18 -24.63 -4.63
CA THR A 187 -9.37 -23.96 -3.34
C THR A 187 -9.22 -22.47 -3.58
N SER A 188 -10.18 -21.68 -3.12
CA SER A 188 -9.97 -20.23 -2.93
C SER A 188 -8.64 -20.03 -2.21
N GLU A 189 -7.80 -19.13 -2.72
CA GLU A 189 -6.53 -18.81 -2.08
C GLU A 189 -6.84 -17.85 -0.93
N PRO A 190 -6.60 -18.24 0.34
CA PRO A 190 -6.89 -17.36 1.46
C PRO A 190 -6.01 -16.12 1.37
N ASP A 191 -6.64 -14.95 1.38
CA ASP A 191 -5.94 -13.67 1.29
C ASP A 191 -6.42 -12.71 2.38
N GLN A 192 -5.48 -11.93 2.88
CA GLN A 192 -5.74 -10.89 3.85
C GLN A 192 -4.68 -9.80 3.72
N THR A 193 -5.09 -8.55 3.92
CA THR A 193 -4.21 -7.39 3.93
C THR A 193 -4.63 -6.47 5.06
N ILE A 194 -3.67 -6.07 5.90
CA ILE A 194 -3.85 -5.05 6.91
C ILE A 194 -3.04 -3.82 6.54
N GLU A 195 -3.65 -2.63 6.57
CA GLU A 195 -2.94 -1.36 6.54
C GLU A 195 -3.18 -0.58 7.84
N ILE A 196 -2.14 0.09 8.32
CA ILE A 196 -2.19 1.03 9.44
C ILE A 196 -1.58 2.35 8.96
N LEU A 197 -2.43 3.35 8.76
CA LEU A 197 -2.05 4.65 8.18
C LEU A 197 -2.07 5.71 9.28
N MET A 198 -0.92 6.29 9.58
CA MET A 198 -0.65 7.05 10.80
C MET A 198 -0.26 8.49 10.47
N SER A 199 -0.73 9.43 11.29
CA SER A 199 -0.46 10.87 11.13
C SER A 199 -0.22 11.52 12.48
N ASP A 200 0.37 12.71 12.45
CA ASP A 200 0.68 13.51 13.64
C ASP A 200 1.52 12.70 14.63
N LEU A 201 2.68 12.23 14.17
CA LEU A 201 3.54 11.32 14.91
C LEU A 201 4.40 12.04 15.96
N ASP A 202 4.81 11.28 16.98
CA ASP A 202 5.70 11.77 18.05
C ASP A 202 7.04 12.25 17.45
N PRO A 203 7.40 13.54 17.58
CA PRO A 203 8.63 14.09 16.99
C PRO A 203 9.90 13.38 17.46
N GLU A 204 9.94 12.88 18.70
CA GLU A 204 11.09 12.13 19.21
C GLU A 204 11.26 10.79 18.48
N VAL A 205 10.16 10.19 18.05
CA VAL A 205 10.18 8.96 17.24
C VAL A 205 10.56 9.26 15.80
N MET A 206 10.02 10.35 15.23
CA MET A 206 10.32 10.75 13.84
C MET A 206 11.79 11.13 13.64
N ASP A 207 12.43 11.69 14.67
CA ASP A 207 13.84 12.07 14.65
C ASP A 207 14.76 10.88 14.32
N ILE A 208 14.40 9.66 14.72
CA ILE A 208 15.13 8.41 14.41
C ILE A 208 15.33 8.25 12.88
N PHE A 209 14.39 8.73 12.06
CA PHE A 209 14.40 8.55 10.61
C PHE A 209 15.04 9.72 9.86
N THR A 210 15.94 10.43 10.53
CA THR A 210 16.78 11.48 9.93
C THR A 210 18.24 11.02 9.86
N ARG A 211 19.01 11.57 8.91
CA ARG A 211 20.47 11.36 8.84
C ARG A 211 21.23 12.03 9.97
N ALA A 212 20.59 12.93 10.71
CA ALA A 212 21.16 13.55 11.91
C ALA A 212 21.21 12.55 13.08
N SER A 213 20.20 11.69 13.21
CA SER A 213 20.06 10.80 14.37
C SER A 213 20.38 9.34 14.07
N SER A 214 20.19 8.88 12.84
CA SER A 214 20.60 7.54 12.40
C SER A 214 21.64 7.60 11.30
N SER A 215 22.74 6.85 11.48
CA SER A 215 23.81 6.82 10.48
C SER A 215 23.42 6.05 9.22
N ASN A 216 22.57 5.04 9.36
CA ASN A 216 22.11 4.16 8.29
C ASN A 216 20.72 3.56 8.58
N ALA A 217 20.13 2.93 7.56
CA ALA A 217 18.78 2.36 7.64
C ALA A 217 18.66 1.27 8.72
N ALA A 218 19.61 0.33 8.78
CA ALA A 218 19.59 -0.75 9.77
C ALA A 218 19.64 -0.27 11.23
N GLU A 219 20.29 0.88 11.49
CA GLU A 219 20.26 1.54 12.80
C GLU A 219 18.85 2.06 13.12
N ALA A 220 18.24 2.80 12.19
CA ALA A 220 16.87 3.31 12.33
C ALA A 220 15.86 2.16 12.53
N THR A 221 16.00 1.06 11.80
CA THR A 221 15.17 -0.16 11.91
C THR A 221 15.22 -0.75 13.31
N LYS A 222 16.41 -0.87 13.90
CA LYS A 222 16.58 -1.42 15.25
C LYS A 222 16.16 -0.45 16.35
N ALA A 223 16.48 0.83 16.20
CA ALA A 223 16.18 1.87 17.18
C ALA A 223 14.67 2.10 17.32
N SER A 224 13.94 2.08 16.21
CA SER A 224 12.48 2.20 16.18
C SER A 224 11.74 0.91 16.59
N GLY A 225 12.41 -0.24 16.55
CA GLY A 225 11.81 -1.54 16.83
C GLY A 225 11.05 -2.16 15.64
N ILE A 226 11.24 -1.63 14.42
CA ILE A 226 10.66 -2.19 13.19
C ILE A 226 11.04 -3.67 13.00
N ASP A 227 12.27 -4.04 13.37
CA ASP A 227 12.79 -5.41 13.31
C ASP A 227 11.98 -6.43 14.12
N LYS A 228 11.14 -5.95 15.06
CA LYS A 228 10.33 -6.77 15.97
C LYS A 228 8.84 -6.74 15.66
N LEU A 229 8.40 -5.98 14.66
CA LEU A 229 6.97 -5.88 14.31
C LEU A 229 6.43 -7.22 13.83
N ILE A 230 7.11 -7.85 12.87
CA ILE A 230 6.86 -9.24 12.45
C ILE A 230 8.21 -9.98 12.39
N PRO A 231 8.58 -10.72 13.46
CA PRO A 231 9.86 -11.40 13.54
C PRO A 231 10.07 -12.42 12.42
N GLY A 232 11.32 -12.54 11.94
CA GLY A 232 11.71 -13.57 10.96
C GLY A 232 11.58 -13.16 9.49
N MET A 233 11.14 -11.93 9.21
CA MET A 233 11.19 -11.38 7.85
C MET A 233 12.62 -10.97 7.46
N ALA A 234 12.98 -11.19 6.20
CA ALA A 234 14.15 -10.59 5.59
C ALA A 234 13.84 -9.13 5.24
N ILE A 235 14.47 -8.20 5.94
CA ILE A 235 14.27 -6.76 5.79
C ILE A 235 15.28 -6.18 4.79
N ASP A 236 14.77 -5.42 3.83
CA ASP A 236 15.51 -4.54 2.93
C ASP A 236 15.06 -3.11 3.21
N ASP A 237 15.93 -2.30 3.81
CA ASP A 237 15.63 -0.97 4.33
C ASP A 237 16.48 0.13 3.69
N TYR A 238 15.92 1.33 3.66
CA TYR A 238 16.59 2.50 3.12
C TYR A 238 16.24 3.77 3.90
N LEU A 239 17.28 4.55 4.22
CA LEU A 239 17.20 5.84 4.90
C LEU A 239 17.53 6.92 3.87
N PHE A 240 16.59 7.82 3.61
CA PHE A 240 16.74 8.91 2.65
C PHE A 240 17.57 10.05 3.23
N ASP A 241 18.01 10.96 2.36
CA ASP A 241 18.77 12.16 2.74
C ASP A 241 17.95 13.41 2.38
N PRO A 242 17.79 14.39 3.31
CA PRO A 242 18.33 14.39 4.67
C PRO A 242 17.53 13.53 5.68
N CYS A 243 16.32 13.11 5.32
CA CYS A 243 15.42 12.33 6.18
C CYS A 243 14.40 11.54 5.35
N GLY A 244 13.70 10.60 6.00
CA GLY A 244 12.73 9.71 5.38
C GLY A 244 13.22 8.26 5.43
N TYR A 245 12.31 7.31 5.51
CA TYR A 245 12.67 5.89 5.59
C TYR A 245 11.65 5.02 4.84
N SER A 246 12.14 3.99 4.17
CA SER A 246 11.32 2.98 3.50
C SER A 246 11.91 1.59 3.74
N MET A 247 11.07 0.58 3.92
CA MET A 247 11.52 -0.81 3.99
C MET A 247 10.50 -1.79 3.46
N ASN A 248 11.03 -2.91 2.97
CA ASN A 248 10.28 -4.12 2.68
C ASN A 248 10.75 -5.26 3.58
N GLY A 249 9.81 -6.03 4.11
CA GLY A 249 10.06 -7.32 4.73
C GLY A 249 9.45 -8.42 3.89
N VAL A 250 10.17 -9.52 3.65
CA VAL A 250 9.61 -10.72 3.00
C VAL A 250 9.91 -11.99 3.80
N ALA A 251 8.98 -12.94 3.77
CA ALA A 251 9.11 -14.25 4.39
C ALA A 251 8.97 -15.38 3.34
N LYS A 252 9.43 -16.58 3.71
CA LYS A 252 9.47 -17.74 2.80
C LYS A 252 8.09 -18.21 2.33
N ASP A 253 7.08 -18.01 3.17
CA ASP A 253 5.69 -18.38 2.92
C ASP A 253 4.93 -17.39 2.03
N GLY A 254 5.60 -16.34 1.53
CA GLY A 254 4.97 -15.31 0.69
C GLY A 254 4.35 -14.16 1.49
N CYS A 255 4.49 -14.14 2.82
CA CYS A 255 4.15 -12.97 3.62
C CYS A 255 5.13 -11.83 3.32
N TYR A 256 4.61 -10.61 3.28
CA TYR A 256 5.39 -9.38 3.17
C TYR A 256 4.95 -8.35 4.22
N MET A 257 5.82 -7.38 4.49
CA MET A 257 5.45 -6.12 5.13
C MET A 257 6.12 -4.96 4.39
N THR A 258 5.54 -3.78 4.42
CA THR A 258 6.19 -2.56 3.96
C THR A 258 5.89 -1.40 4.90
N ILE A 259 6.87 -0.51 5.10
CA ILE A 259 6.73 0.67 5.95
C ILE A 259 7.35 1.87 5.25
N HIS A 260 6.62 2.98 5.20
CA HIS A 260 7.08 4.23 4.61
C HIS A 260 6.88 5.37 5.60
N ILE A 261 7.92 6.20 5.76
CA ILE A 261 8.00 7.20 6.82
C ILE A 261 8.39 8.55 6.22
N THR A 262 7.49 9.53 6.37
CA THR A 262 7.72 10.96 6.16
C THR A 262 7.84 11.62 7.54
N PRO A 263 9.05 11.91 8.04
CA PRO A 263 9.27 12.35 9.42
C PRO A 263 9.01 13.84 9.67
N GLU A 264 8.88 14.66 8.62
CA GLU A 264 8.76 16.12 8.74
C GLU A 264 7.53 16.52 9.56
N ALA A 265 7.73 17.33 10.61
CA ALA A 265 6.69 17.64 11.59
C ALA A 265 5.42 18.25 10.98
N GLN A 266 5.54 19.07 9.93
CA GLN A 266 4.40 19.71 9.26
C GLN A 266 3.49 18.75 8.47
N CYS A 267 3.97 17.55 8.15
CA CYS A 267 3.26 16.57 7.34
C CYS A 267 3.60 15.13 7.73
N SER A 268 3.89 14.89 9.02
CA SER A 268 4.39 13.60 9.48
C SER A 268 3.40 12.49 9.15
N TYR A 269 3.89 11.44 8.50
CA TYR A 269 3.07 10.34 8.03
C TYR A 269 3.85 9.03 8.06
N VAL A 270 3.20 7.97 8.54
CA VAL A 270 3.74 6.61 8.46
C VAL A 270 2.66 5.68 7.94
N SER A 271 3.00 4.84 6.98
CA SER A 271 2.18 3.70 6.61
C SER A 271 2.85 2.40 7.00
N PHE A 272 2.04 1.46 7.44
CA PHE A 272 2.40 0.07 7.60
C PHE A 272 1.41 -0.76 6.80
N GLU A 273 1.89 -1.74 6.04
CA GLU A 273 1.04 -2.69 5.31
C GLU A 273 1.65 -4.09 5.39
N SER A 274 0.80 -5.12 5.50
CA SER A 274 1.23 -6.52 5.47
C SER A 274 0.08 -7.45 5.09
N ASN A 275 0.41 -8.57 4.45
CA ASN A 275 -0.53 -9.68 4.23
C ASN A 275 -0.36 -10.83 5.23
N VAL A 276 0.31 -10.61 6.38
CA VAL A 276 0.53 -11.66 7.37
C VAL A 276 -0.80 -12.23 7.88
N ALA A 277 -0.94 -13.55 7.83
CA ALA A 277 -2.10 -14.24 8.37
C ALA A 277 -2.03 -14.27 9.90
N CYS A 278 -3.02 -13.69 10.55
CA CYS A 278 -3.12 -13.64 12.01
C CYS A 278 -4.54 -13.99 12.44
N ALA A 279 -4.68 -14.88 13.44
CA ALA A 279 -5.99 -15.10 14.07
C ALA A 279 -6.53 -13.82 14.72
N SER A 280 -5.64 -12.92 15.15
CA SER A 280 -5.95 -11.58 15.66
C SER A 280 -4.85 -10.58 15.33
N TYR A 281 -5.23 -9.40 14.86
CA TYR A 281 -4.29 -8.30 14.59
C TYR A 281 -4.03 -7.40 15.80
N GLU A 282 -4.71 -7.59 16.93
CA GLU A 282 -4.58 -6.75 18.13
C GLU A 282 -3.12 -6.58 18.57
N ALA A 283 -2.38 -7.68 18.71
CA ALA A 283 -0.99 -7.63 19.15
C ALA A 283 -0.07 -6.97 18.10
N LEU A 284 -0.37 -7.12 16.80
CA LEU A 284 0.39 -6.48 15.74
C LEU A 284 0.14 -4.97 15.74
N VAL A 285 -1.12 -4.55 15.75
CA VAL A 285 -1.51 -3.14 15.83
C VAL A 285 -0.89 -2.49 17.07
N ALA A 286 -0.96 -3.13 18.24
CA ALA A 286 -0.35 -2.62 19.46
C ALA A 286 1.17 -2.42 19.34
N ARG A 287 1.90 -3.34 18.68
CA ARG A 287 3.34 -3.20 18.43
C ARG A 287 3.63 -2.03 17.48
N VAL A 288 2.87 -1.89 16.40
CA VAL A 288 3.01 -0.79 15.42
C VAL A 288 2.76 0.56 16.11
N LEU A 289 1.70 0.67 16.89
CA LEU A 289 1.39 1.91 17.63
C LEU A 289 2.43 2.23 18.70
N ALA A 290 3.00 1.22 19.37
CA ALA A 290 4.08 1.42 20.33
C ALA A 290 5.38 1.92 19.67
N ALA A 291 5.66 1.47 18.44
CA ALA A 291 6.82 1.89 17.67
C ALA A 291 6.69 3.33 17.16
N PHE A 292 5.52 3.73 16.65
CA PHE A 292 5.35 5.01 15.94
C PHE A 292 4.61 6.11 16.72
N ARG A 293 3.83 5.74 17.75
CA ARG A 293 3.10 6.66 18.65
C ARG A 293 2.32 7.78 17.93
N PRO A 294 1.48 7.47 16.93
CA PRO A 294 0.73 8.50 16.22
C PRO A 294 -0.32 9.16 17.10
N ALA A 295 -0.69 10.41 16.83
CA ALA A 295 -1.87 11.02 17.45
C ALA A 295 -3.17 10.58 16.76
N ARG A 296 -3.13 10.25 15.47
CA ARG A 296 -4.27 9.77 14.68
C ARG A 296 -3.85 8.61 13.78
N PHE A 297 -4.68 7.60 13.65
CA PHE A 297 -4.43 6.52 12.70
C PHE A 297 -5.70 5.86 12.20
N LEU A 298 -5.60 5.28 11.01
CA LEU A 298 -6.61 4.46 10.37
C LEU A 298 -6.11 3.01 10.30
N VAL A 299 -7.01 2.05 10.50
CA VAL A 299 -6.78 0.63 10.18
C VAL A 299 -7.75 0.17 9.11
N THR A 300 -7.23 -0.46 8.06
CA THR A 300 -8.02 -1.23 7.09
C THR A 300 -7.61 -2.70 7.17
N VAL A 301 -8.57 -3.60 7.13
CA VAL A 301 -8.33 -5.05 7.04
C VAL A 301 -9.23 -5.65 5.99
N PHE A 302 -8.63 -6.15 4.91
CA PHE A 302 -9.27 -6.98 3.90
C PHE A 302 -9.05 -8.45 4.21
N THR A 303 -10.09 -9.27 4.08
CA THR A 303 -9.98 -10.73 4.26
C THR A 303 -10.92 -11.45 3.32
N THR A 304 -10.48 -12.54 2.72
CA THR A 304 -11.38 -13.52 2.12
C THR A 304 -12.05 -14.38 3.21
N PRO A 305 -13.25 -14.95 2.98
CA PRO A 305 -13.96 -15.74 3.99
C PRO A 305 -13.23 -16.98 4.51
N ASP A 306 -12.31 -17.53 3.71
CA ASP A 306 -11.46 -18.69 4.02
C ASP A 306 -10.11 -18.31 4.64
N SER A 307 -9.82 -17.01 4.79
CA SER A 307 -8.62 -16.53 5.45
C SER A 307 -8.59 -16.94 6.93
N PRO A 308 -7.41 -17.31 7.48
CA PRO A 308 -7.21 -17.45 8.94
C PRO A 308 -7.59 -16.18 9.73
N SER A 309 -7.64 -15.03 9.05
CA SER A 309 -7.98 -13.73 9.59
C SER A 309 -9.45 -13.33 9.36
N ALA A 310 -10.31 -14.20 8.83
CA ALA A 310 -11.71 -13.86 8.50
C ALA A 310 -12.52 -13.26 9.67
N ASP A 311 -12.19 -13.60 10.93
CA ASP A 311 -12.83 -13.03 12.12
C ASP A 311 -12.19 -11.71 12.61
N ALA A 312 -11.16 -11.19 11.93
CA ALA A 312 -10.47 -9.95 12.29
C ALA A 312 -11.45 -8.78 12.45
N SER A 313 -12.42 -8.65 11.54
CA SER A 313 -13.49 -7.66 11.60
C SER A 313 -14.30 -7.70 12.90
N ARG A 314 -14.55 -8.89 13.47
CA ARG A 314 -15.27 -9.01 14.74
C ARG A 314 -14.39 -8.69 15.94
N GLN A 315 -13.11 -9.00 15.84
CA GLN A 315 -12.14 -8.80 16.92
C GLN A 315 -11.76 -7.33 17.04
N LEU A 316 -11.52 -6.64 15.93
CA LEU A 316 -11.23 -5.20 15.91
C LEU A 316 -12.39 -4.36 16.47
N LYS A 317 -13.64 -4.80 16.28
CA LYS A 317 -14.81 -4.18 16.96
C LYS A 317 -14.77 -4.25 18.48
N LYS A 318 -14.05 -5.23 19.05
CA LYS A 318 -13.88 -5.39 20.51
C LYS A 318 -12.56 -4.83 20.99
N PHE A 319 -11.71 -4.38 20.08
CA PHE A 319 -10.37 -3.93 20.38
C PHE A 319 -10.45 -2.59 21.11
N SER A 320 -9.97 -2.57 22.34
CA SER A 320 -9.90 -1.37 23.17
C SER A 320 -8.45 -0.97 23.36
N LEU A 321 -8.11 0.21 22.86
CA LEU A 321 -6.81 0.81 23.05
C LEU A 321 -6.93 1.88 24.13
N ASN A 322 -6.38 1.61 25.32
CA ASN A 322 -6.54 2.49 26.49
C ASN A 322 -6.12 3.96 26.25
N SER A 323 -5.28 4.24 25.25
CA SER A 323 -4.80 5.58 24.90
C SER A 323 -5.48 6.20 23.68
N TYR A 324 -6.35 5.47 22.99
CA TYR A 324 -6.99 5.89 21.75
C TYR A 324 -8.51 5.71 21.79
N GLU A 325 -9.22 6.70 21.29
CA GLU A 325 -10.66 6.66 21.09
C GLU A 325 -10.96 6.29 19.64
N GLN A 326 -11.85 5.31 19.43
CA GLN A 326 -12.38 5.00 18.11
C GLN A 326 -13.38 6.08 17.70
N LYS A 327 -13.06 6.83 16.64
CA LYS A 327 -13.89 7.94 16.13
C LYS A 327 -14.90 7.47 15.10
N ASP A 328 -14.55 6.48 14.27
CA ASP A 328 -15.45 5.86 13.31
C ASP A 328 -15.06 4.40 13.09
N ALA A 329 -16.02 3.55 12.73
CA ALA A 329 -15.76 2.20 12.27
C ALA A 329 -16.85 1.73 11.31
N GLN A 330 -16.42 1.17 10.19
CA GLN A 330 -17.28 0.71 9.11
C GLN A 330 -16.92 -0.73 8.75
N HIS A 331 -17.92 -1.47 8.29
CA HIS A 331 -17.73 -2.85 7.85
C HIS A 331 -18.46 -3.05 6.53
N CYS A 332 -17.72 -3.39 5.50
CA CYS A 332 -18.22 -3.59 4.15
C CYS A 332 -18.02 -5.05 3.76
N ARG A 333 -19.00 -5.61 3.05
CA ARG A 333 -18.85 -6.90 2.39
C ARG A 333 -18.87 -6.67 0.89
N PHE A 334 -17.81 -7.10 0.23
CA PHE A 334 -17.68 -7.14 -1.21
C PHE A 334 -17.87 -8.58 -1.69
N SER A 335 -17.92 -8.78 -3.00
CA SER A 335 -17.95 -10.14 -3.53
C SER A 335 -16.58 -10.81 -3.31
N GLY A 336 -16.53 -11.78 -2.40
CA GLY A 336 -15.30 -12.51 -2.07
C GLY A 336 -14.42 -11.89 -0.98
N TYR A 337 -14.70 -10.68 -0.51
CA TYR A 337 -13.92 -10.02 0.55
C TYR A 337 -14.81 -9.36 1.61
N GLU A 338 -14.34 -9.39 2.86
CA GLU A 338 -14.82 -8.53 3.92
C GLU A 338 -13.77 -7.45 4.20
N LEU A 339 -14.24 -6.22 4.44
CA LEU A 339 -13.41 -5.09 4.79
C LEU A 339 -13.87 -4.49 6.11
N HIS A 340 -12.90 -4.32 7.00
CA HIS A 340 -13.05 -3.51 8.20
C HIS A 340 -12.24 -2.22 8.07
N TYR A 341 -12.90 -1.10 8.31
CA TYR A 341 -12.30 0.23 8.43
C TYR A 341 -12.50 0.72 9.86
N ALA A 342 -11.48 1.27 10.51
CA ALA A 342 -11.62 1.92 11.81
C ALA A 342 -10.63 3.07 12.00
N LEU A 343 -11.17 4.25 12.33
CA LEU A 343 -10.42 5.49 12.57
C LEU A 343 -10.28 5.74 14.07
N TYR A 344 -9.07 6.06 14.51
CA TYR A 344 -8.74 6.30 15.91
C TYR A 344 -7.98 7.61 16.10
N ALA A 345 -8.14 8.22 17.28
CA ALA A 345 -7.37 9.38 17.71
C ALA A 345 -7.01 9.29 19.20
N LYS A 346 -5.87 9.86 19.59
CA LYS A 346 -5.35 9.82 20.97
C LYS A 346 -6.24 10.61 21.93
N PHE A 347 -6.43 10.11 23.15
CA PHE A 347 -7.24 10.76 24.18
C PHE A 347 -6.39 11.70 25.07
N PRO A 348 -6.91 12.86 25.53
CA PRO A 348 -8.10 13.56 25.04
C PRO A 348 -7.71 14.40 23.82
N SER A 349 -8.35 14.13 22.69
CA SER A 349 -8.18 14.91 21.45
C SER A 349 -8.88 16.26 21.53
#